data_AF-A0A5D3D5F1-F1
#
_entry.id   AF-A0A5D3D5F1-F1
#
_cell.length_a   1.000
_cell.length_b   1.000
_cell.length_c   1.000
_cell.angle_alpha   90.00
_cell.angle_beta   90.00
_cell.angle_gamma   90.00
#
_symmetry.space_group_name_H-M   'P 1'
#
loop_
_entity.id
_entity.type
_entity.pdbx_description
1 polymer ?
#
loop_
_entity_poly.entity_id
_entity_poly.type
_entity_poly.pdbx_seq_one_letter_code
_entity_poly.pdbx_strand_id
1 'polypeptide(L)'
;MQRKVSDYRPISLIPCPYKIIAQVLSNRLKQVLPSTIALNQLTFFENKQILDASLLANEMVDDWFHEQKKVDSSLRLRCKLSIIIHGRPGAKINPTLGGIRQDDPLSPFLFILVVDCLSHLLDHSISKDLIATHPIGASSFILNHLQIANNTLLFSTADCAALTHLFEVIHVFEQASSLSINLSNSELLGIHISDNDLDWMVSAFGCTRGHLASLLSWSSPWW
;
A
#
# COMPACT_ATOMS: atom_id res chain seq x y z
N MET A 1 -16.64 -0.26 -27.61
CA MET A 1 -15.41 0.13 -26.90
C MET A 1 -14.29 -0.80 -27.37
N GLN A 2 -13.40 -0.34 -28.25
CA GLN A 2 -12.29 -1.18 -28.76
C GLN A 2 -11.19 -1.27 -27.69
N ARG A 3 -10.89 -2.50 -27.24
CA ARG A 3 -9.76 -2.77 -26.32
C ARG A 3 -8.45 -2.50 -27.05
N LYS A 4 -7.61 -1.61 -26.53
CA LYS A 4 -6.29 -1.32 -27.09
C LYS A 4 -5.29 -2.34 -26.56
N VAL A 5 -4.23 -2.61 -27.33
CA VAL A 5 -3.16 -3.54 -26.92
C VAL A 5 -2.50 -3.14 -25.59
N SER A 6 -2.53 -1.85 -25.24
CA SER A 6 -2.10 -1.32 -23.94
C SER A 6 -2.91 -1.80 -22.73
N ASP A 7 -4.10 -2.34 -22.96
CA ASP A 7 -5.03 -2.74 -21.90
C ASP A 7 -4.75 -4.18 -21.41
N TYR A 8 -3.88 -4.91 -22.12
CA TYR A 8 -3.47 -6.26 -21.75
C TYR A 8 -2.16 -6.21 -20.96
N ARG A 9 -2.13 -6.91 -19.82
CA ARG A 9 -0.87 -7.13 -19.10
C ARG A 9 -0.08 -8.26 -19.78
N PRO A 10 1.23 -8.08 -20.06
CA PRO A 10 2.01 -9.06 -20.83
C PRO A 10 2.36 -10.30 -20.01
N ILE A 11 1.93 -11.47 -20.50
CA ILE A 11 2.32 -12.77 -19.96
C ILE A 11 3.71 -13.14 -20.51
N SER A 12 4.66 -13.46 -19.64
CA SER A 12 5.99 -13.89 -20.06
C SER A 12 6.03 -15.41 -20.22
N LEU A 13 6.50 -15.90 -21.37
CA LEU A 13 6.77 -17.33 -21.57
C LEU A 13 8.07 -17.70 -20.85
N ILE A 14 7.91 -18.22 -19.63
CA ILE A 14 9.02 -18.62 -18.77
C ILE A 14 9.45 -20.07 -19.12
N PRO A 15 10.77 -20.35 -19.30
CA PRO A 15 11.26 -21.71 -19.56
C PRO A 15 10.89 -22.70 -18.44
N CYS A 16 10.54 -23.94 -18.80
CA CYS A 16 10.12 -24.99 -17.84
C CYS A 16 11.10 -25.20 -16.67
N PRO A 17 12.43 -25.27 -16.86
CA PRO A 17 13.37 -25.45 -15.75
C PRO A 17 13.30 -24.32 -14.72
N TYR A 18 13.16 -23.08 -15.19
CA TYR A 18 12.98 -21.94 -14.30
C TYR A 18 11.66 -22.05 -13.53
N LYS A 19 10.55 -22.42 -14.19
CA LYS A 19 9.25 -22.54 -13.51
C LYS A 19 9.31 -23.54 -12.36
N ILE A 20 10.01 -24.66 -12.55
CA ILE A 20 10.21 -25.66 -11.49
C ILE A 20 11.02 -25.05 -10.32
N ILE A 21 12.14 -24.39 -10.60
CA ILE A 21 12.97 -23.76 -9.57
C ILE A 21 12.19 -22.68 -8.82
N ALA A 22 11.50 -21.80 -9.54
CA ALA A 22 10.68 -20.73 -8.99
C ALA A 22 9.56 -21.28 -8.11
N GLN A 23 8.91 -22.38 -8.51
CA GLN A 23 7.88 -23.04 -7.72
C GLN A 23 8.44 -23.70 -6.44
N VAL A 24 9.62 -24.31 -6.51
CA VAL A 24 10.28 -24.86 -5.31
C VAL A 24 10.64 -23.75 -4.34
N LEU A 25 11.20 -22.63 -4.83
CA LEU A 25 11.54 -21.48 -4.01
C LEU A 25 10.31 -20.82 -3.39
N SER A 26 9.23 -20.63 -4.17
CA SER A 26 7.99 -20.04 -3.68
C SER A 26 7.36 -20.89 -2.59
N ASN A 27 7.36 -22.22 -2.75
CA ASN A 27 6.86 -23.14 -1.73
C ASN A 27 7.66 -23.05 -0.41
N ARG A 28 8.98 -22.84 -0.48
CA ARG A 28 9.83 -22.65 0.71
C ARG A 28 9.59 -21.28 1.35
N LEU A 29 9.48 -20.22 0.55
CA LEU A 29 9.19 -18.88 1.05
C LEU A 29 7.83 -18.81 1.73
N LYS A 30 6.80 -19.48 1.18
CA LYS A 30 5.46 -19.56 1.77
C LYS A 30 5.48 -20.06 3.22
N GLN A 31 6.43 -20.92 3.59
CA GLN A 31 6.57 -21.46 4.95
C GLN A 31 7.28 -20.50 5.91
N VAL A 32 8.20 -19.66 5.43
CA VAL A 32 9.03 -18.79 6.28
C VAL A 32 8.44 -17.39 6.43
N LEU A 33 7.86 -16.86 5.35
CA LEU A 33 7.34 -15.50 5.27
C LEU A 33 6.33 -15.11 6.36
N PRO A 34 5.40 -15.98 6.83
CA PRO A 34 4.48 -15.62 7.91
C PRO A 34 5.18 -15.22 9.22
N SER A 35 6.41 -15.70 9.44
CA SER A 35 7.19 -15.42 10.66
C SER A 35 8.15 -14.24 10.53
N THR A 36 8.43 -13.79 9.31
CA THR A 36 9.43 -12.73 9.05
C THR A 36 8.82 -11.38 8.73
N ILE A 37 7.57 -11.36 8.23
CA ILE A 37 6.90 -10.16 7.73
C ILE A 37 6.09 -9.46 8.84
N ALA A 38 5.94 -8.15 8.73
CA ALA A 38 5.09 -7.36 9.61
C ALA A 38 3.62 -7.84 9.61
N LEU A 39 3.00 -7.84 10.80
CA LEU A 39 1.62 -8.32 10.99
C LEU A 39 0.59 -7.56 10.14
N ASN A 40 0.90 -6.31 9.81
CA ASN A 40 0.07 -5.35 9.07
C ASN A 40 -0.02 -5.66 7.55
N GLN A 41 0.73 -6.67 7.08
CA GLN A 41 0.59 -7.23 5.74
C GLN A 41 -0.47 -8.32 5.71
N LEU A 42 -1.53 -8.10 4.93
CA LEU A 42 -2.71 -8.98 4.85
C LEU A 42 -2.73 -9.81 3.55
N THR A 43 -1.56 -10.12 2.99
CA THR A 43 -1.43 -10.73 1.65
C THR A 43 -0.95 -12.18 1.67
N PHE A 44 -1.52 -13.02 0.80
CA PHE A 44 -1.03 -14.33 0.34
C PHE A 44 -0.77 -15.44 1.38
N PHE A 45 -1.19 -15.28 2.63
CA PHE A 45 -1.09 -16.33 3.65
C PHE A 45 -2.39 -17.09 3.83
N GLU A 46 -2.28 -18.37 4.22
CA GLU A 46 -3.39 -19.34 4.23
C GLU A 46 -4.54 -19.02 5.20
N ASN A 47 -4.47 -17.94 5.98
CA ASN A 47 -5.48 -17.54 6.96
C ASN A 47 -5.78 -16.02 7.00
N LYS A 48 -5.34 -15.23 6.02
CA LYS A 48 -5.65 -13.78 5.96
C LYS A 48 -6.50 -13.50 4.73
N GLN A 49 -7.75 -13.11 4.91
CA GLN A 49 -8.64 -12.77 3.80
C GLN A 49 -8.53 -11.28 3.46
N ILE A 50 -8.68 -10.92 2.19
CA ILE A 50 -8.78 -9.52 1.73
C ILE A 50 -9.94 -8.80 2.42
N LEU A 51 -10.97 -9.56 2.81
CA LEU A 51 -12.11 -9.06 3.58
C LEU A 51 -11.70 -8.56 4.96
N ASP A 52 -10.75 -9.21 5.64
CA ASP A 52 -10.29 -8.79 6.97
C ASP A 52 -9.63 -7.40 6.92
N ALA A 53 -8.84 -7.15 5.87
CA ALA A 53 -8.21 -5.86 5.64
C ALA A 53 -9.23 -4.76 5.35
N SER A 54 -10.26 -5.10 4.58
CA SER A 54 -11.32 -4.16 4.22
C SER A 54 -12.20 -3.85 5.43
N LEU A 55 -12.51 -4.87 6.25
CA LEU A 55 -13.24 -4.72 7.49
C LEU A 55 -12.46 -3.85 8.48
N LEU A 56 -11.18 -4.16 8.70
CA LEU A 56 -10.32 -3.39 9.61
C LEU A 56 -10.18 -1.94 9.16
N ALA A 57 -9.98 -1.69 7.86
CA ALA A 57 -9.94 -0.33 7.33
C ALA A 57 -11.26 0.44 7.54
N ASN A 58 -12.40 -0.25 7.47
CA ASN A 58 -13.70 0.36 7.73
C ASN A 58 -13.88 0.66 9.22
N GLU A 59 -13.59 -0.30 10.10
CA GLU A 59 -13.65 -0.11 11.55
C GLU A 59 -12.75 1.05 12.02
N MET A 60 -11.53 1.17 11.48
CA MET A 60 -10.64 2.29 11.77
C MET A 60 -11.27 3.64 11.41
N VAL A 61 -11.88 3.72 10.23
CA VAL A 61 -12.51 4.95 9.76
C VAL A 61 -13.76 5.27 10.58
N ASP A 62 -14.59 4.27 10.86
CA ASP A 62 -15.81 4.42 11.66
C ASP A 62 -15.48 4.89 13.08
N ASP A 63 -14.44 4.32 13.72
CA ASP A 63 -13.94 4.75 15.02
C ASP A 63 -13.50 6.22 14.97
N TRP A 64 -12.74 6.62 13.95
CA TRP A 64 -12.31 8.01 13.76
C TRP A 64 -13.48 8.97 13.57
N PHE A 65 -14.59 8.53 12.96
CA PHE A 65 -15.81 9.32 12.82
C PHE A 65 -16.59 9.45 14.13
N HIS A 66 -16.64 8.39 14.92
CA HIS A 66 -17.46 8.35 16.14
C HIS A 66 -16.78 9.03 17.34
N GLU A 67 -15.46 9.09 17.40
CA GLU A 67 -14.71 9.74 18.48
C GLU A 67 -14.57 11.28 18.34
N GLN A 68 -15.63 11.96 17.87
CA GLN A 68 -15.65 13.43 17.60
C GLN A 68 -15.18 14.34 18.74
N LYS A 69 -15.12 13.86 19.99
CA LYS A 69 -14.79 14.67 21.18
C LYS A 69 -13.32 14.62 21.59
N LYS A 70 -12.48 13.82 20.93
CA LYS A 70 -11.04 13.66 21.26
C LYS A 70 -10.09 13.50 20.08
N VAL A 71 -10.59 13.31 18.86
CA VAL A 71 -9.76 13.01 17.68
C VAL A 71 -9.23 14.31 17.07
N ASP A 72 -7.91 14.46 17.03
CA ASP A 72 -7.24 15.41 16.14
C ASP A 72 -7.57 15.05 14.68
N SER A 73 -7.71 16.06 13.82
CA SER A 73 -7.90 15.89 12.38
C SER A 73 -7.07 14.71 11.83
N SER A 74 -7.69 13.80 11.08
CA SER A 74 -7.08 12.51 10.71
C SER A 74 -7.15 12.26 9.20
N LEU A 75 -6.15 11.55 8.67
CA LEU A 75 -5.98 11.27 7.26
C LEU A 75 -5.85 9.77 6.97
N ARG A 76 -6.47 9.38 5.86
CA ARG A 76 -6.24 8.11 5.20
C ARG A 76 -5.73 8.33 3.79
N LEU A 77 -4.51 7.87 3.51
CA LEU A 77 -3.91 7.91 2.18
C LEU A 77 -3.90 6.51 1.56
N ARG A 78 -4.62 6.32 0.45
CA ARG A 78 -4.54 5.11 -0.37
C ARG A 78 -3.43 5.28 -1.41
N CYS A 79 -2.32 4.61 -1.21
CA CYS A 79 -1.18 4.57 -2.12
C CYS A 79 -1.29 3.38 -3.09
N LYS A 80 -0.93 3.61 -4.36
CA LYS A 80 -0.73 2.52 -5.34
C LYS A 80 0.75 2.40 -5.70
N LEU A 81 1.33 1.25 -5.39
CA LEU A 81 2.71 0.94 -5.73
C LEU A 81 2.85 0.60 -7.21
N SER A 82 3.92 1.09 -7.81
CA SER A 82 4.32 0.87 -9.20
C SER A 82 5.82 0.61 -9.27
N ILE A 83 6.28 -0.08 -10.31
CA ILE A 83 7.71 -0.34 -10.51
C ILE A 83 8.30 0.82 -11.33
N ILE A 84 9.42 1.40 -10.90
CA ILE A 84 10.17 2.38 -11.69
C ILE A 84 11.04 1.63 -12.69
N ILE A 85 10.90 1.92 -13.99
CA ILE A 85 11.77 1.38 -15.03
C ILE A 85 12.44 2.57 -15.75
N HIS A 86 13.77 2.66 -15.68
CA HIS A 86 14.56 3.76 -16.25
C HIS A 86 14.21 5.17 -15.72
N GLY A 87 13.84 5.29 -14.44
CA GLY A 87 13.62 6.59 -13.78
C GLY A 87 12.31 7.30 -14.14
N ARG A 88 11.33 6.62 -14.75
CA ARG A 88 9.99 7.18 -15.02
C ARG A 88 8.89 6.26 -14.51
N PRO A 89 7.91 6.77 -13.72
CA PRO A 89 6.70 6.03 -13.38
C PRO A 89 5.93 5.67 -14.68
N GLY A 90 5.69 4.38 -14.92
CA GLY A 90 4.76 3.93 -15.97
C GLY A 90 5.28 3.83 -17.41
N ALA A 91 6.58 3.72 -17.66
CA ALA A 91 7.07 3.43 -19.02
C ALA A 91 6.61 2.03 -19.50
N LYS A 92 6.07 1.95 -20.73
CA LYS A 92 5.65 0.70 -21.37
C LYS A 92 6.79 -0.32 -21.34
N ILE A 93 6.46 -1.52 -20.88
CA ILE A 93 7.38 -2.64 -20.75
C ILE A 93 7.94 -2.99 -22.14
N ASN A 94 9.26 -2.89 -22.30
CA ASN A 94 9.98 -3.71 -23.28
C ASN A 94 10.11 -5.11 -22.64
N PRO A 95 9.49 -6.17 -23.19
CA PRO A 95 9.30 -7.46 -22.51
C PRO A 95 10.58 -8.27 -22.24
N THR A 96 11.76 -7.71 -22.49
CA THR A 96 13.06 -8.37 -22.31
C THR A 96 13.79 -8.01 -21.02
N LEU A 97 13.53 -6.85 -20.41
CA LEU A 97 14.20 -6.40 -19.17
C LEU A 97 13.31 -5.38 -18.41
N GLY A 98 12.62 -5.81 -17.35
CA GLY A 98 12.01 -4.86 -16.40
C GLY A 98 10.63 -5.25 -15.90
N GLY A 99 10.58 -5.76 -14.66
CA GLY A 99 9.37 -6.06 -13.93
C GLY A 99 9.32 -7.49 -13.39
N ILE A 100 8.65 -7.64 -12.24
CA ILE A 100 8.27 -8.91 -11.66
C ILE A 100 7.32 -9.62 -12.64
N ARG A 101 7.68 -10.83 -13.09
CA ARG A 101 7.01 -11.53 -14.20
C ARG A 101 5.59 -11.96 -13.80
N GLN A 102 4.59 -11.63 -14.61
CA GLN A 102 3.25 -12.22 -14.47
C GLN A 102 3.33 -13.74 -14.70
N ASP A 103 2.59 -14.50 -13.91
CA ASP A 103 2.57 -15.98 -13.88
C ASP A 103 3.88 -16.65 -13.43
N ASP A 104 4.79 -15.90 -12.81
CA ASP A 104 5.93 -16.47 -12.09
C ASP A 104 5.52 -16.75 -10.64
N PRO A 105 5.69 -17.99 -10.15
CA PRO A 105 5.28 -18.36 -8.80
C PRO A 105 6.12 -17.68 -7.71
N LEU A 106 7.33 -17.19 -8.01
CA LEU A 106 8.24 -16.54 -7.06
C LEU A 106 7.98 -15.03 -6.92
N SER A 107 7.59 -14.41 -8.02
CA SER A 107 7.27 -12.99 -8.17
C SER A 107 6.47 -12.35 -7.02
N PRO A 108 5.29 -12.87 -6.62
CA PRO A 108 4.50 -12.26 -5.56
C PRO A 108 5.22 -12.22 -4.21
N PHE A 109 5.99 -13.26 -3.88
CA PHE A 109 6.73 -13.33 -2.61
C PHE A 109 7.88 -12.33 -2.55
N LEU A 110 8.58 -12.11 -3.66
CA LEU A 110 9.62 -11.07 -3.74
C LEU A 110 9.04 -9.66 -3.59
N PHE A 111 7.87 -9.42 -4.19
CA PHE A 111 7.18 -8.15 -4.03
C PHE A 111 6.82 -7.89 -2.57
N ILE A 112 6.25 -8.89 -1.88
CA ILE A 112 5.89 -8.78 -0.46
C ILE A 112 7.12 -8.43 0.39
N LEU A 113 8.24 -9.12 0.19
CA LEU A 113 9.49 -8.85 0.92
C LEU A 113 9.98 -7.42 0.74
N VAL A 114 9.92 -6.89 -0.49
CA VAL A 114 10.34 -5.50 -0.75
C VAL A 114 9.39 -4.52 -0.07
N VAL A 115 8.08 -4.76 -0.15
CA VAL A 115 7.06 -3.87 0.41
C VAL A 115 7.03 -3.92 1.95
N ASP A 116 7.50 -5.01 2.56
CA ASP A 116 7.67 -5.14 4.02
C ASP A 116 8.71 -4.16 4.58
N CYS A 117 9.70 -3.76 3.76
CA CYS A 117 10.61 -2.68 4.13
C CYS A 117 9.86 -1.36 4.41
N LEU A 118 8.77 -1.07 3.69
CA LEU A 118 7.95 0.12 3.95
C LEU A 118 7.28 0.02 5.33
N SER A 119 6.78 -1.16 5.69
CA SER A 119 6.18 -1.41 7.02
C SER A 119 7.17 -1.09 8.13
N HIS A 120 8.41 -1.58 8.01
CA HIS A 120 9.46 -1.30 8.99
C HIS A 120 9.88 0.17 9.04
N LEU A 121 9.92 0.88 7.91
CA LEU A 121 10.20 2.33 7.91
C LEU A 121 9.11 3.13 8.62
N LEU A 122 7.84 2.75 8.41
CA LEU A 122 6.70 3.39 9.08
C LEU A 122 6.72 3.11 10.59
N ASP A 123 6.94 1.86 10.99
CA ASP A 123 6.99 1.47 12.40
C ASP A 123 8.15 2.15 13.12
N HIS A 124 9.30 2.30 12.45
CA HIS A 124 10.44 3.05 12.98
C HIS A 124 10.13 4.53 13.19
N SER A 125 9.44 5.17 12.24
CA SER A 125 9.04 6.58 12.37
C SER A 125 8.04 6.80 13.50
N ILE A 126 7.12 5.85 13.74
CA ILE A 126 6.18 5.91 14.86
C ILE A 126 6.88 5.68 16.19
N SER A 127 7.83 4.74 16.25
CA SER A 127 8.61 4.49 17.48
C SER A 127 9.43 5.70 17.95
N LYS A 128 9.59 6.70 17.06
CA LYS A 128 10.27 7.97 17.31
C LYS A 128 9.29 9.15 17.47
N ASP A 129 7.99 8.88 17.54
CA ASP A 129 6.92 9.88 17.61
C ASP A 129 6.94 10.89 16.43
N LEU A 130 7.48 10.48 15.28
CA LEU A 130 7.55 11.33 14.08
C LEU A 130 6.26 11.30 13.26
N ILE A 131 5.53 10.19 13.32
CA ILE A 131 4.22 10.03 12.70
C ILE A 131 3.24 9.71 13.82
N ALA A 132 2.37 10.66 14.13
CA ALA A 132 1.31 10.43 15.09
C ALA A 132 0.19 9.59 14.43
N THR A 133 -0.30 8.62 15.20
CA THR A 133 -1.35 7.69 14.78
C THR A 133 -2.45 7.67 15.81
N HIS A 134 -3.69 7.54 15.36
CA HIS A 134 -4.82 7.46 16.26
C HIS A 134 -5.01 6.03 16.78
N PRO A 135 -5.03 5.80 18.11
CA PRO A 135 -5.32 4.49 18.67
C PRO A 135 -6.77 4.09 18.38
N ILE A 136 -6.98 2.82 18.04
CA ILE A 136 -8.30 2.26 17.69
C ILE A 136 -8.82 1.44 18.85
N GLY A 137 -10.10 1.65 19.17
CA GLY A 137 -10.83 0.93 20.20
C GLY A 137 -10.27 1.05 21.63
N ALA A 138 -10.92 0.35 22.57
CA ALA A 138 -10.56 0.35 23.98
C ALA A 138 -9.19 -0.31 24.28
N SER A 139 -8.68 -1.13 23.37
CA SER A 139 -7.38 -1.80 23.48
C SER A 139 -6.20 -0.92 23.07
N SER A 140 -6.44 0.32 22.61
CA SER A 140 -5.41 1.23 22.09
C SER A 140 -4.54 0.57 21.02
N PHE A 141 -5.17 -0.17 20.11
CA PHE A 141 -4.47 -0.80 19.00
C PHE A 141 -3.98 0.29 18.04
N ILE A 142 -2.68 0.34 17.79
CA ILE A 142 -2.09 1.30 16.87
C ILE A 142 -1.86 0.60 15.53
N LEU A 143 -2.59 1.06 14.52
CA LEU A 143 -2.41 0.61 13.15
C LEU A 143 -2.20 1.81 12.23
N ASN A 144 -1.03 1.84 11.62
CA ASN A 144 -0.53 2.92 10.78
C ASN A 144 -0.67 2.64 9.28
N HIS A 145 -0.71 1.36 8.90
CA HIS A 145 -0.82 0.96 7.51
C HIS A 145 -1.49 -0.39 7.34
N LEU A 146 -2.10 -0.59 6.17
CA LEU A 146 -2.59 -1.88 5.71
C LEU A 146 -2.11 -2.11 4.28
N GLN A 147 -1.50 -3.26 4.05
CA GLN A 147 -0.99 -3.62 2.72
C GLN A 147 -1.78 -4.79 2.13
N ILE A 148 -2.36 -4.56 0.94
CA ILE A 148 -2.98 -5.59 0.09
C ILE A 148 -2.40 -5.51 -1.31
N ALA A 149 -1.54 -6.46 -1.64
CA ALA A 149 -0.76 -6.51 -2.87
C ALA A 149 -0.15 -5.13 -3.14
N ASN A 150 -0.48 -4.51 -4.27
CA ASN A 150 0.04 -3.20 -4.65
C ASN A 150 -0.70 -2.00 -4.04
N ASN A 151 -1.75 -2.21 -3.25
CA ASN A 151 -2.45 -1.16 -2.53
C ASN A 151 -1.93 -1.08 -1.09
N THR A 152 -1.51 0.12 -0.69
CA THR A 152 -1.13 0.41 0.70
C THR A 152 -2.06 1.51 1.21
N LEU A 153 -2.80 1.23 2.28
CA LEU A 153 -3.46 2.27 3.07
C LEU A 153 -2.48 2.75 4.12
N LEU A 154 -2.36 4.06 4.25
CA LEU A 154 -1.64 4.73 5.31
C LEU A 154 -2.63 5.55 6.14
N PHE A 155 -2.45 5.50 7.45
CA PHE A 155 -3.28 6.12 8.45
C PHE A 155 -2.39 7.03 9.30
N SER A 156 -2.73 8.31 9.39
CA SER A 156 -1.94 9.32 10.07
C SER A 156 -2.84 10.44 10.59
N THR A 157 -2.37 11.18 11.59
CA THR A 157 -2.92 12.51 11.89
C THR A 157 -2.73 13.47 10.71
N ALA A 158 -3.52 14.53 10.69
CA ALA A 158 -3.59 15.53 9.64
C ALA A 158 -2.70 16.77 9.88
N ASP A 159 -1.74 16.68 10.80
CA ASP A 159 -0.82 17.77 11.04
C ASP A 159 0.34 17.77 10.03
N CYS A 160 0.89 18.96 9.78
CA CYS A 160 1.91 19.17 8.76
C CYS A 160 3.21 18.37 9.03
N ALA A 161 3.54 18.14 10.31
CA ALA A 161 4.77 17.45 10.69
C ALA A 161 4.66 15.95 10.39
N ALA A 162 3.57 15.31 10.83
CA ALA A 162 3.31 13.90 10.54
C ALA A 162 3.29 13.62 9.03
N LEU A 163 2.72 14.53 8.24
CA LEU A 163 2.68 14.39 6.78
C LEU A 163 4.04 14.53 6.13
N THR A 164 4.84 15.48 6.59
CA THR A 164 6.22 15.67 6.11
C THR A 164 7.03 14.39 6.34
N HIS A 165 6.95 13.81 7.53
CA HIS A 165 7.63 12.56 7.83
C HIS A 165 7.08 11.37 7.03
N LEU A 166 5.77 11.33 6.76
CA LEU A 166 5.19 10.33 5.90
C LEU A 166 5.74 10.41 4.46
N PHE A 167 5.94 11.63 3.91
CA PHE A 167 6.62 11.80 2.63
C PHE A 167 8.09 11.37 2.66
N GLU A 168 8.80 11.68 3.74
CA GLU A 168 10.20 11.27 3.90
C GLU A 168 10.32 9.74 3.88
N VAL A 169 9.44 9.04 4.62
CA VAL A 169 9.40 7.57 4.62
C VAL A 169 9.14 7.03 3.22
N ILE A 170 8.14 7.58 2.52
CA ILE A 170 7.83 7.20 1.13
C ILE A 170 9.05 7.42 0.24
N HIS A 171 9.68 8.59 0.32
CA HIS A 171 10.84 8.93 -0.51
C HIS A 171 12.02 8.00 -0.26
N VAL A 172 12.35 7.73 1.01
CA VAL A 172 13.40 6.78 1.39
C VAL A 172 13.10 5.39 0.83
N PHE A 173 11.85 4.94 0.94
CA PHE A 173 11.43 3.67 0.38
C PHE A 173 11.57 3.62 -1.14
N GLU A 174 11.16 4.66 -1.87
CA GLU A 174 11.26 4.71 -3.33
C GLU A 174 12.73 4.62 -3.79
N GLN A 175 13.62 5.38 -3.13
CA GLN A 175 15.05 5.36 -3.43
C GLN A 175 15.70 4.00 -3.14
N ALA A 176 15.26 3.32 -2.07
CA ALA A 176 15.83 2.03 -1.67
C ALA A 176 15.30 0.85 -2.50
N SER A 177 14.03 0.87 -2.90
CA SER A 177 13.33 -0.29 -3.50
C SER A 177 13.24 -0.23 -5.02
N SER A 178 13.48 0.93 -5.64
CA SER A 178 13.14 1.18 -7.06
C SER A 178 11.65 0.97 -7.38
N LEU A 179 10.79 0.94 -6.37
CA LEU A 179 9.35 1.09 -6.51
C LEU A 179 8.99 2.57 -6.38
N SER A 180 7.87 2.97 -6.97
CA SER A 180 7.28 4.30 -6.79
C SER A 180 5.84 4.20 -6.33
N ILE A 181 5.46 5.06 -5.41
CA ILE A 181 4.07 5.35 -5.11
C ILE A 181 3.53 6.28 -6.19
N ASN A 182 2.59 5.75 -6.97
CA ASN A 182 1.91 6.55 -7.99
C ASN A 182 0.89 7.47 -7.33
N LEU A 183 1.36 8.66 -6.92
CA LEU A 183 0.54 9.67 -6.24
C LEU A 183 -0.66 10.10 -7.10
N SER A 184 -0.52 10.19 -8.42
CA SER A 184 -1.63 10.55 -9.33
C SER A 184 -2.79 9.56 -9.31
N ASN A 185 -2.52 8.30 -8.96
CA ASN A 185 -3.52 7.23 -8.78
C ASN A 185 -3.81 6.93 -7.31
N SER A 186 -3.25 7.74 -6.40
CA SER A 186 -3.45 7.65 -4.96
C SER A 186 -4.56 8.60 -4.53
N GLU A 187 -5.25 8.25 -3.45
CA GLU A 187 -6.40 9.00 -2.93
C GLU A 187 -6.18 9.41 -1.48
N LEU A 188 -6.37 10.69 -1.15
CA LEU A 188 -6.32 11.19 0.22
C LEU A 188 -7.73 11.50 0.74
N LEU A 189 -8.10 10.87 1.85
CA LEU A 189 -9.37 11.09 2.54
C LEU A 189 -9.09 11.80 3.87
N GLY A 190 -9.77 12.92 4.10
CA GLY A 190 -9.75 13.64 5.36
C GLY A 190 -10.96 13.34 6.24
N ILE A 191 -10.72 13.14 7.53
CA ILE A 191 -11.74 12.97 8.56
C ILE A 191 -11.55 14.08 9.59
N HIS A 192 -12.63 14.83 9.87
CA HIS A 192 -12.57 16.03 10.72
C HIS A 192 -11.56 17.09 10.22
N ILE A 193 -11.45 17.25 8.90
CA ILE A 193 -10.62 18.24 8.21
C ILE A 193 -11.53 19.15 7.38
N SER A 194 -11.25 20.45 7.34
CA SER A 194 -11.97 21.38 6.48
C SER A 194 -11.69 21.09 5.00
N ASP A 195 -12.64 21.36 4.11
CA ASP A 195 -12.44 21.13 2.67
C ASP A 195 -11.22 21.88 2.12
N ASN A 196 -10.99 23.11 2.61
CA ASN A 196 -9.85 23.93 2.19
C ASN A 196 -8.51 23.31 2.60
N ASP A 197 -8.41 22.83 3.84
CA ASP A 197 -7.19 22.20 4.34
C ASP A 197 -6.93 20.90 3.59
N LEU A 198 -7.97 20.08 3.38
CA LEU A 198 -7.85 18.83 2.62
C LEU A 198 -7.44 19.10 1.18
N ASP A 199 -8.00 20.10 0.51
CA ASP A 199 -7.63 20.45 -0.87
C ASP A 199 -6.18 20.94 -0.96
N TRP A 200 -5.70 21.70 0.03
CA TRP A 200 -4.29 22.07 0.15
C TRP A 200 -3.39 20.83 0.28
N MET A 201 -3.75 19.89 1.16
CA MET A 201 -3.00 18.65 1.36
C MET A 201 -2.99 17.80 0.09
N VAL A 202 -4.13 17.61 -0.56
CA VAL A 202 -4.25 16.87 -1.82
C VAL A 202 -3.31 17.45 -2.88
N SER A 203 -3.28 18.79 -2.99
CA SER A 203 -2.38 19.49 -3.90
C SER A 203 -0.90 19.32 -3.53
N ALA A 204 -0.56 19.39 -2.24
CA ALA A 204 0.80 19.17 -1.75
C ALA A 204 1.29 17.73 -1.99
N PHE A 205 0.40 16.75 -1.85
CA PHE A 205 0.65 15.33 -2.14
C PHE A 205 0.63 14.98 -3.63
N GLY A 206 0.15 15.86 -4.51
CA GLY A 206 -0.01 15.54 -5.93
C GLY A 206 -0.91 14.32 -6.14
N CYS A 207 -1.91 14.14 -5.27
CA CYS A 207 -2.83 13.01 -5.29
C CYS A 207 -4.26 13.47 -5.61
N THR A 208 -5.21 12.54 -5.60
CA THR A 208 -6.63 12.86 -5.80
C THR A 208 -7.38 12.84 -4.48
N ARG A 209 -8.47 13.59 -4.40
CA ARG A 209 -9.33 13.59 -3.21
C ARG A 209 -10.12 12.29 -3.16
N GLY A 210 -9.99 11.57 -2.05
CA GLY A 210 -10.76 10.37 -1.75
C GLY A 210 -12.15 10.72 -1.23
N HIS A 211 -13.10 9.81 -1.43
CA HIS A 211 -14.45 9.89 -0.89
C HIS A 211 -14.72 8.71 0.03
N LEU A 212 -15.62 8.89 1.01
CA LEU A 212 -16.09 7.80 1.88
C LEU A 212 -16.59 6.57 1.08
N ALA A 213 -17.27 6.79 -0.05
CA ALA A 213 -17.71 5.70 -0.93
C ALA A 213 -16.55 4.87 -1.52
N SER A 214 -15.32 5.42 -1.56
CA SER A 214 -14.14 4.68 -2.00
C SER A 214 -13.63 3.68 -0.95
N LEU A 215 -14.15 3.69 0.28
CA LEU A 215 -13.89 2.66 1.29
C LEU A 215 -14.49 1.29 0.92
N LEU A 216 -15.66 1.28 0.29
CA LEU A 216 -16.37 0.04 -0.09
C LEU A 216 -15.88 -0.57 -1.41
N SER A 217 -15.11 0.19 -2.22
CA SER A 217 -14.62 -0.29 -3.52
C SER A 217 -13.49 -1.33 -3.43
N TRP A 218 -13.03 -1.64 -2.21
CA TRP A 218 -12.08 -2.72 -1.93
C TRP A 218 -12.60 -4.12 -2.25
N SER A 219 -13.92 -4.25 -2.48
CA SER A 219 -14.58 -5.50 -2.89
C SER A 219 -14.30 -5.91 -4.34
N SER A 220 -13.62 -5.09 -5.16
CA SER A 220 -13.31 -5.46 -6.55
C SER A 220 -12.05 -6.33 -6.61
N PRO A 221 -12.20 -7.66 -6.80
CA PRO A 221 -11.06 -8.54 -6.92
C PRO A 221 -10.47 -8.29 -8.30
N TRP A 222 -9.30 -7.68 -8.37
CA TRP A 222 -8.53 -7.73 -9.61
C TRP A 222 -7.86 -9.10 -9.69
N TRP A 223 -8.65 -10.10 -10.07
CA TRP A 223 -8.22 -11.24 -10.87
C TRP A 223 -8.95 -11.17 -12.23
#